data_AF-F7S8H9-F1
#
_entry.id   AF-F7S8H9-F1
#
_cell.length_a   1.000
_cell.length_b   1.000
_cell.length_c   1.000
_cell.angle_alpha   90.00
_cell.angle_beta   90.00
_cell.angle_gamma   90.00
#
_symmetry.space_group_name_H-M   'P 1'
#
loop_
_entity.id
_entity.type
_entity.pdbx_description
1 polymer ?
#
loop_
_entity_poly.entity_id
_entity_poly.type
_entity_poly.pdbx_seq_one_letter_code
_entity_poly.pdbx_strand_id
1 'polypeptide(L)' 'AASHGRTHHLVALWPVAAADALERFLDGKGPYRVSGFAAEIGMRAVAFADERDPFVNINTQADLDAAEAGRC' A
#
# COMPACT_ATOMS: atom_id res chain seq x y z
N ALA A 1 1.69 -3.25 -4.66
CA ALA A 1 2.00 -2.76 -6.02
C ALA A 1 3.20 -1.83 -5.96
N ALA A 2 3.86 -1.52 -7.08
CA ALA A 2 4.90 -0.52 -7.16
C ALA A 2 4.79 0.28 -8.48
N SER A 3 4.89 1.59 -8.41
CA SER A 3 4.86 2.52 -9.56
C SER A 3 5.78 3.70 -9.26
N HIS A 4 6.43 4.25 -10.27
CA HIS A 4 7.34 5.41 -10.16
C HIS A 4 8.37 5.31 -9.01
N GLY A 5 8.89 4.10 -8.75
CA GLY A 5 9.87 3.84 -7.68
C GLY A 5 9.30 3.79 -6.26
N ARG A 6 7.99 3.98 -6.08
CA ARG A 6 7.28 3.86 -4.79
C ARG A 6 6.62 2.49 -4.65
N THR A 7 6.72 1.89 -3.47
CA THR A 7 5.91 0.71 -3.11
C THR A 7 4.60 1.17 -2.46
N HIS A 8 3.48 0.64 -2.97
CA HIS A 8 2.14 0.87 -2.45
C HIS A 8 1.70 -0.37 -1.66
N HIS A 9 1.87 -0.30 -0.34
CA HIS A 9 1.59 -1.42 0.56
C HIS A 9 0.09 -1.70 0.72
N LEU A 10 -0.77 -0.69 0.56
CA LEU A 10 -2.23 -0.85 0.67
C LEU A 10 -2.88 -1.36 -0.61
N VAL A 11 -2.17 -1.27 -1.75
CA VAL A 11 -2.62 -1.85 -3.02
C VAL A 11 -1.92 -3.19 -3.21
N ALA A 12 -2.49 -4.23 -2.60
CA ALA A 12 -1.94 -5.58 -2.63
C ALA A 12 -3.06 -6.63 -2.61
N LEU A 13 -2.72 -7.84 -3.05
CA LEU A 13 -3.56 -9.02 -2.85
C LEU A 13 -3.20 -9.63 -1.49
N TRP A 14 -4.15 -9.59 -0.56
CA TRP A 14 -4.01 -10.16 0.77
C TRP A 14 -4.70 -11.53 0.81
N PRO A 15 -3.96 -12.64 0.94
CA PRO A 15 -4.57 -13.96 1.05
C PRO A 15 -5.39 -14.05 2.34
N VAL A 16 -6.58 -14.63 2.30
CA VAL A 16 -7.38 -14.89 3.51
C VAL A 16 -6.59 -15.76 4.52
N ALA A 17 -5.74 -16.66 4.03
CA ALA A 17 -4.85 -17.47 4.86
C ALA A 17 -3.85 -16.66 5.70
N ALA A 18 -3.66 -15.37 5.43
CA ALA A 18 -2.82 -14.49 6.23
C ALA A 18 -3.54 -13.94 7.49
N ALA A 19 -4.84 -14.21 7.67
CA ALA A 19 -5.63 -13.67 8.79
C ALA A 19 -5.03 -14.03 10.16
N ASP A 20 -4.73 -15.31 10.42
CA ASP A 20 -4.15 -15.74 11.69
C ASP A 20 -2.76 -15.13 11.95
N ALA A 21 -1.98 -14.91 10.88
CA ALA A 21 -0.70 -14.24 10.99
C ALA A 21 -0.87 -12.75 11.33
N LEU A 22 -1.87 -12.09 10.73
CA LEU A 22 -2.20 -10.71 11.03
C LEU A 22 -2.67 -10.55 12.48
N GLU A 23 -3.52 -11.44 12.98
CA GLU A 23 -3.98 -11.42 14.38
C GLU A 23 -2.78 -11.50 15.34
N ARG A 24 -1.89 -12.48 15.16
CA ARG A 24 -0.65 -12.58 15.96
C ARG A 24 0.24 -11.35 15.87
N PHE A 25 0.35 -10.76 14.68
CA PHE A 25 1.13 -9.53 14.48
C PHE A 25 0.54 -8.34 15.26
N LEU A 26 -0.80 -8.25 15.33
CA LEU A 26 -1.52 -7.20 16.05
C LEU A 26 -1.53 -7.39 17.57
N ASP A 27 -1.50 -8.64 18.04
CA ASP A 27 -1.36 -8.96 19.48
C ASP A 27 0.02 -8.58 20.05
N GLY A 28 1.03 -8.42 19.19
CA GLY A 28 2.36 -7.96 19.55
C GLY A 28 2.38 -6.50 20.02
N LYS A 29 3.56 -6.01 20.44
CA LYS A 29 3.77 -4.57 20.67
C LYS A 29 4.16 -3.91 19.35
N GLY A 30 3.47 -2.81 19.03
CA GLY A 30 3.60 -2.07 17.77
C GLY A 30 5.03 -1.67 17.39
N PRO A 31 5.22 -1.24 16.14
CA PRO A 31 4.45 -0.12 15.58
C PRO A 31 3.35 -0.46 14.56
N TYR A 32 2.95 -1.73 14.40
CA TYR A 32 1.86 -2.20 13.51
C TYR A 32 1.93 -1.67 12.07
N ARG A 33 3.15 -1.51 11.55
CA ARG A 33 3.34 -1.02 10.19
C ARG A 33 2.92 -2.08 9.19
N VAL A 34 2.03 -1.71 8.25
CA VAL A 34 1.63 -2.60 7.15
C VAL A 34 2.84 -3.08 6.34
N SER A 35 3.86 -2.23 6.15
CA SER A 35 5.11 -2.64 5.48
C SER A 35 5.88 -3.71 6.27
N GLY A 36 5.80 -3.69 7.60
CA GLY A 36 6.37 -4.72 8.47
C GLY A 36 5.63 -6.05 8.32
N PHE A 37 4.30 -6.03 8.43
CA PHE A 37 3.49 -7.23 8.23
C PHE A 37 3.64 -7.80 6.81
N ALA A 38 3.67 -6.95 5.79
CA ALA A 38 3.90 -7.34 4.41
C ALA A 38 5.25 -8.07 4.24
N ALA A 39 6.31 -7.59 4.90
CA ALA A 39 7.60 -8.25 4.89
C ALA A 39 7.56 -9.61 5.61
N GLU A 40 6.85 -9.70 6.74
CA GLU A 40 6.70 -10.93 7.52
C GLU A 40 6.06 -12.07 6.73
N ILE A 41 5.01 -11.77 5.94
CA ILE A 41 4.34 -12.76 5.09
C ILE A 41 5.02 -12.96 3.73
N GLY A 42 6.19 -12.35 3.49
CA GLY A 42 6.95 -12.50 2.25
C GLY A 42 6.31 -11.83 1.03
N MET A 43 5.56 -10.73 1.22
CA MET A 43 4.94 -10.00 0.12
C MET A 43 6.00 -9.53 -0.89
N ARG A 44 5.75 -9.80 -2.17
CA ARG A 44 6.56 -9.27 -3.28
C ARG A 44 5.92 -8.03 -3.91
N ALA A 45 6.74 -7.06 -4.27
CA ALA A 45 6.29 -5.94 -5.11
C ALA A 45 6.02 -6.42 -6.55
N VAL A 46 5.01 -5.81 -7.18
CA VAL A 46 4.67 -6.00 -8.60
C VAL A 46 4.66 -4.63 -9.24
N ALA A 47 5.45 -4.45 -10.30
CA ALA A 47 5.60 -3.19 -11.00
C ALA A 47 4.39 -2.89 -11.90
N PHE A 48 3.92 -1.65 -11.84
CA PHE A 48 2.93 -1.03 -12.70
C PHE A 48 3.65 0.09 -13.47
N ALA A 49 3.64 -0.01 -14.80
CA ALA A 49 4.49 0.79 -15.69
C ALA A 49 3.72 1.92 -16.40
N ASP A 50 2.59 2.33 -15.83
CA ASP A 50 1.77 3.42 -16.34
C ASP A 50 2.52 4.76 -16.33
N GLU A 51 2.20 5.66 -17.26
CA GLU A 51 2.86 6.97 -17.37
C GLU A 51 2.68 7.83 -16.10
N ARG A 52 1.52 7.70 -15.45
CA ARG A 52 1.17 8.32 -14.17
C ARG A 52 0.97 7.26 -13.11
N ASP A 53 1.16 7.62 -11.85
CA ASP A 53 0.97 6.68 -10.75
C ASP A 53 -0.53 6.34 -10.64
N PRO A 54 -0.96 5.09 -10.89
CA PRO A 54 -2.38 4.74 -10.85
C PRO A 54 -2.92 4.65 -9.40
N PHE A 55 -2.06 4.82 -8.39
CA PHE A 55 -2.37 4.63 -6.98
C PHE A 55 -2.19 5.92 -6.15
N VAL A 56 -2.36 7.09 -6.78
CA VAL A 56 -2.38 8.37 -6.05
C VAL A 56 -3.47 8.33 -4.98
N ASN A 57 -3.08 8.59 -3.72
CA ASN A 57 -4.00 8.64 -2.59
C ASN A 57 -4.34 10.10 -2.27
N ILE A 58 -5.62 10.41 -2.13
CA ILE A 58 -6.10 11.72 -1.72
C ILE A 58 -6.17 11.75 -0.20
N ASN A 59 -5.25 12.46 0.45
CA ASN A 59 -5.22 12.58 1.92
C ASN A 59 -5.61 14.00 2.38
N THR A 60 -5.39 14.99 1.52
CA THR A 60 -5.62 16.40 1.80
C THR A 60 -6.52 17.03 0.74
N GLN A 61 -7.11 18.19 1.04
CA GLN A 61 -7.86 18.95 0.05
C GLN A 61 -7.01 19.34 -1.16
N ALA A 62 -5.72 19.65 -0.95
CA ALA A 62 -4.80 19.98 -2.03
C ALA A 62 -4.58 18.79 -2.99
N ASP A 63 -4.56 17.56 -2.48
CA ASP A 63 -4.49 16.35 -3.32
C ASP A 63 -5.75 16.23 -4.19
N LEU A 64 -6.93 16.53 -3.62
CA LEU A 64 -8.20 16.50 -4.35
C LEU A 64 -8.23 17.54 -5.47
N ASP A 65 -7.87 18.79 -5.16
CA ASP A 65 -7.84 19.89 -6.14
C ASP A 65 -6.83 19.60 -7.29
N ALA A 66 -5.74 18.91 -7.00
CA ALA A 66 -4.78 18.45 -8.01
C ALA A 66 -5.36 17.35 -8.91
N ALA A 67 -6.05 16.37 -8.31
CA ALA A 67 -6.69 15.28 -9.04
C ALA A 67 -7.81 15.78 -9.96
N GLU A 68 -8.69 16.68 -9.48
CA GLU A 68 -9.79 17.26 -10.26
C GLU A 68 -9.30 18.06 -11.47
N ALA A 69 -8.14 18.71 -11.34
CA ALA A 69 -7.51 19.43 -12.44
C ALA A 69 -6.66 18.55 -13.37
N GLY A 70 -6.64 17.23 -13.17
CA GLY A 70 -5.89 16.27 -13.99
C GLY A 70 -4.37 16.32 -13.80
N ARG A 71 -3.89 16.81 -12.66
CA ARG A 71 -2.46 16.97 -12.34
C ARG A 71 -1.87 15.84 -11.47
N CYS A 72 -2.64 14.78 -11.25
CA CYS A 72 -2.18 13.54 -10.61
C CYS A 72 -1.99 12.44 -11.65
#